data_AF-A0AB34FYE7-F1
#
_entry.id   AF-A0AB34FYE7-F1
#
_cell.length_a   1.000
_cell.length_b   1.000
_cell.length_c   1.000
_cell.angle_alpha   90.00
_cell.angle_beta   90.00
_cell.angle_gamma   90.00
#
_symmetry.space_group_name_H-M   'P 1'
#
loop_
_entity.id
_entity.type
_entity.pdbx_description
1 polymer ?
#
loop_
_entity_poly.entity_id
_entity_poly.type
_entity_poly.pdbx_seq_one_letter_code
_entity_poly.pdbx_strand_id
1 'polypeptide(L)'
;MMPDETPPAYTLHYFPFSLYSLMSRFAFVLGQALNPETAPRLQVKMVNLHREENYSESYLTHVNHKGQPELLPEEHRETIDRLMNKIYAYHAKALLVAPDDRKDGIQNQAAAMLENPELSETYRRALEIKSVLTLEPDNILRAERQAHDLMSDLASLLEVPKSEGKTWIFGDKPTILDAHAAALTARLLDQKRHDLVLPAVKEYTEVVLKTEEWRGVTHGRPTLWDVSMGHAADLHPL
;
A
#
# COMPACT_ATOMS: atom_id res chain seq x y z
N MET A 1 34.87 -1.78 16.37
CA MET A 1 34.12 -2.27 15.20
C MET A 1 33.36 -1.08 14.67
N MET A 2 33.83 -0.49 13.57
CA MET A 2 33.15 0.65 12.93
C MET A 2 31.86 0.12 12.27
N PRO A 3 30.72 0.83 12.35
CA PRO A 3 29.53 0.45 11.61
C PRO A 3 29.84 0.46 10.11
N ASP A 4 29.27 -0.50 9.38
CA ASP A 4 29.34 -0.61 7.92
C ASP A 4 29.05 0.76 7.27
N GLU A 5 30.08 1.41 6.74
CA GLU A 5 30.05 2.76 6.15
C GLU A 5 29.44 2.79 4.74
N THR A 6 28.84 1.68 4.29
CA THR A 6 28.30 1.64 2.93
C THR A 6 26.98 2.42 2.87
N PRO A 7 26.87 3.47 2.02
CA PRO A 7 25.69 4.33 1.97
C PRO A 7 24.42 3.56 1.58
N PRO A 8 23.24 4.05 1.98
CA PRO A 8 21.97 3.45 1.61
C PRO A 8 21.82 3.41 0.09
N ALA A 9 21.37 2.28 -0.44
CA ALA A 9 21.19 2.09 -1.87
C ALA A 9 19.92 2.80 -2.38
N TYR A 10 18.94 3.03 -1.49
CA TYR A 10 17.66 3.64 -1.82
C TYR A 10 17.12 4.48 -0.66
N THR A 11 16.32 5.51 -0.99
CA THR A 11 15.53 6.28 -0.01
C THR A 11 14.05 5.95 -0.15
N LEU A 12 13.46 5.33 0.88
CA LEU A 12 12.02 5.10 0.96
C LEU A 12 11.34 6.33 1.56
N HIS A 13 10.61 7.05 0.72
CA HIS A 13 9.72 8.11 1.17
C HIS A 13 8.42 7.48 1.69
N TYR A 14 8.05 7.75 2.94
CA TYR A 14 6.92 7.06 3.58
C TYR A 14 6.04 7.99 4.41
N PHE A 15 4.79 7.58 4.58
CA PHE A 15 3.92 8.05 5.65
C PHE A 15 3.42 6.83 6.44
N PRO A 16 3.46 6.83 7.79
CA PRO A 16 3.19 5.62 8.59
C PRO A 16 1.84 4.95 8.30
N PHE A 17 0.84 5.73 7.87
CA PHE A 17 -0.51 5.24 7.58
C PHE A 17 -0.90 5.39 6.10
N SER A 18 0.05 5.68 5.21
CA SER A 18 -0.22 5.57 3.77
C SER A 18 -0.31 4.09 3.41
N LEU A 19 -1.37 3.70 2.70
CA LEU A 19 -1.54 2.31 2.27
C LEU A 19 -0.33 1.84 1.46
N TYR A 20 0.11 2.62 0.47
CA TYR A 20 1.25 2.28 -0.38
C TYR A 20 2.57 2.25 0.40
N SER A 21 2.71 3.08 1.45
CA SER A 21 3.85 3.01 2.36
C SER A 21 3.82 1.78 3.27
N LEU A 22 2.63 1.30 3.69
CA LEU A 22 2.48 0.03 4.40
C LEU A 22 2.85 -1.14 3.50
N MET A 23 2.34 -1.17 2.26
CA MET A 23 2.69 -2.19 1.26
C MET A 23 4.20 -2.26 1.03
N SER A 24 4.84 -1.11 0.83
CA SER A 24 6.28 -1.02 0.56
C SER A 24 7.14 -1.41 1.77
N ARG A 25 6.77 -0.95 2.97
CA ARG A 25 7.50 -1.31 4.20
C ARG A 25 7.32 -2.78 4.56
N PHE A 26 6.11 -3.33 4.38
CA PHE A 26 5.86 -4.74 4.65
C PHE A 26 6.58 -5.64 3.65
N ALA A 27 6.58 -5.28 2.36
CA ALA A 27 7.41 -5.96 1.37
C ALA A 27 8.89 -5.94 1.80
N PHE A 28 9.40 -4.79 2.23
CA PHE A 28 10.78 -4.70 2.70
C PHE A 28 11.10 -5.59 3.90
N VAL A 29 10.24 -5.60 4.94
CA VAL A 29 10.44 -6.46 6.11
C VAL A 29 10.37 -7.94 5.72
N LEU A 30 9.45 -8.33 4.83
CA LEU A 30 9.38 -9.71 4.31
C LEU A 30 10.65 -10.09 3.53
N GLY A 31 11.16 -9.19 2.69
CA GLY A 31 12.42 -9.38 1.97
C GLY A 31 13.61 -9.54 2.91
N GLN A 32 13.71 -8.70 3.95
CA GLN A 32 14.74 -8.82 4.99
C GLN A 32 14.66 -10.13 5.75
N ALA A 33 13.45 -10.58 6.11
CA ALA A 33 13.25 -11.84 6.81
C ALA A 33 13.59 -13.05 5.93
N LEU A 34 13.31 -12.97 4.63
CA LEU A 34 13.64 -14.01 3.65
C LEU A 34 15.13 -14.12 3.38
N ASN A 35 15.79 -12.99 3.12
CA ASN A 35 17.23 -12.95 2.86
C ASN A 35 17.83 -11.58 3.25
N PRO A 36 18.43 -11.47 4.45
CA PRO A 36 19.00 -10.22 4.92
C PRO A 36 20.25 -9.79 4.14
N GLU A 37 20.95 -10.72 3.47
CA GLU A 37 22.20 -10.43 2.76
C GLU A 37 21.97 -9.66 1.44
N THR A 38 20.80 -9.86 0.84
CA THR A 38 20.40 -9.30 -0.46
C THR A 38 19.34 -8.22 -0.33
N ALA A 39 18.72 -8.09 0.85
CA ALA A 39 17.75 -7.04 1.13
C ALA A 39 18.38 -5.64 0.94
N PRO A 40 17.68 -4.73 0.24
CA PRO A 40 18.25 -3.42 -0.08
C PRO A 40 18.47 -2.59 1.20
N ARG A 41 19.63 -1.95 1.35
CA ARG A 41 19.82 -0.96 2.43
C ARG A 41 18.98 0.28 2.16
N LEU A 42 17.97 0.53 3.00
CA LEU A 42 17.05 1.65 2.87
C LEU A 42 17.39 2.77 3.87
N GLN A 43 17.39 4.00 3.38
CA GLN A 43 17.16 5.18 4.22
C GLN A 43 15.67 5.49 4.20
N VAL A 44 15.06 5.66 5.37
CA VAL A 44 13.65 6.03 5.46
C VAL A 44 13.52 7.55 5.63
N LYS A 45 12.66 8.18 4.82
CA LYS A 45 12.37 9.63 4.89
C LYS A 45 10.88 9.87 4.98
N MET A 46 10.42 10.51 6.04
CA MET A 46 9.00 10.81 6.21
C MET A 46 8.53 11.86 5.21
N VAL A 47 7.31 11.67 4.70
CA VAL A 47 6.54 12.66 3.93
C VAL A 47 5.18 12.79 4.59
N ASN A 48 4.92 13.95 5.20
CA ASN A 48 3.71 14.17 5.98
C ASN A 48 2.51 14.45 5.07
N LEU A 49 1.62 13.46 4.95
CA LEU A 49 0.40 13.59 4.14
C LEU A 49 -0.58 14.62 4.72
N HIS A 50 -0.60 14.82 6.05
CA HIS A 50 -1.49 15.79 6.69
C HIS A 50 -1.05 17.24 6.42
N ARG A 51 0.20 17.43 6.01
CA ARG A 51 0.76 18.71 5.57
C ARG A 51 0.85 18.82 4.05
N GLU A 52 0.19 17.91 3.33
CA GLU A 52 0.19 17.85 1.86
C GLU A 52 1.60 17.77 1.25
N GLU A 53 2.60 17.26 1.97
CA GLU A 53 3.99 17.19 1.48
C GLU A 53 4.12 16.26 0.26
N ASN A 54 3.19 15.32 0.08
CA ASN A 54 3.07 14.48 -1.11
C ASN A 54 2.56 15.22 -2.35
N TYR A 55 2.16 16.48 -2.21
CA TYR A 55 1.87 17.40 -3.30
C TYR A 55 2.99 18.40 -3.53
N SER A 56 4.09 18.35 -2.76
CA SER A 56 5.23 19.25 -3.01
C SER A 56 5.90 18.95 -4.34
N GLU A 57 6.41 19.98 -5.00
CA GLU A 57 7.13 19.85 -6.27
C GLU A 57 8.32 18.88 -6.14
N SER A 58 9.10 18.99 -5.06
CA SER A 58 10.23 18.10 -4.78
C SER A 58 9.81 16.63 -4.72
N TYR A 59 8.72 16.31 -4.01
CA TYR A 59 8.24 14.94 -3.90
C TYR A 59 7.76 14.38 -5.24
N LEU A 60 6.98 15.17 -6.00
CA LEU A 60 6.40 14.72 -7.26
C LEU A 60 7.42 14.57 -8.40
N THR A 61 8.54 15.28 -8.35
CA THR A 61 9.55 15.29 -9.42
C THR A 61 10.75 14.38 -9.17
N HIS A 62 11.03 14.01 -7.92
CA HIS A 62 12.26 13.28 -7.57
C HIS A 62 12.04 11.88 -6.95
N VAL A 63 10.81 11.49 -6.62
CA VAL A 63 10.52 10.16 -6.05
C VAL A 63 10.08 9.20 -7.16
N ASN A 64 10.82 8.11 -7.34
CA ASN A 64 10.60 7.12 -8.40
C ASN A 64 10.29 5.73 -7.83
N HIS A 65 9.39 4.97 -8.46
CA HIS A 65 9.03 3.62 -8.02
C HIS A 65 10.07 2.60 -8.50
N LYS A 66 10.70 1.86 -7.57
CA LYS A 66 11.54 0.70 -7.89
C LYS A 66 11.10 -0.49 -7.01
N GLY A 67 10.92 -1.66 -7.62
CA GLY A 67 10.49 -2.89 -6.95
C GLY A 67 11.63 -3.67 -6.28
N GLN A 68 11.27 -4.71 -5.51
CA GLN A 68 12.22 -5.65 -4.90
C GLN A 68 12.26 -6.97 -5.67
N PRO A 69 13.42 -7.42 -6.18
CA PRO A 69 13.50 -8.59 -7.07
C PRO A 69 13.14 -9.94 -6.40
N GLU A 70 13.45 -10.13 -5.12
CA GLU A 70 13.40 -11.45 -4.47
C GLU A 70 12.01 -11.89 -4.02
N LEU A 71 11.07 -10.96 -3.98
CA LEU A 71 9.66 -11.21 -3.65
C LEU A 71 8.82 -11.59 -4.88
N LEU A 72 9.46 -11.80 -6.03
CA LEU A 72 8.82 -12.12 -7.29
C LEU A 72 9.41 -13.42 -7.86
N PRO A 73 9.04 -14.58 -7.29
CA PRO A 73 9.53 -15.87 -7.77
C PRO A 73 9.05 -16.13 -9.21
N GLU A 74 9.95 -16.66 -10.04
CA GLU A 74 9.66 -16.89 -11.48
C GLU A 74 8.46 -17.81 -11.69
N GLU A 75 8.32 -18.84 -10.86
CA GLU A 75 7.23 -19.82 -10.92
C GLU A 75 5.83 -19.19 -10.81
N HIS A 76 5.70 -18.06 -10.12
CA HIS A 76 4.41 -17.39 -9.90
C HIS A 76 4.35 -16.00 -10.55
N ARG A 77 5.37 -15.62 -11.32
CA ARG A 77 5.52 -14.26 -11.88
C ARG A 77 4.27 -13.80 -12.62
N GLU A 78 3.74 -14.63 -13.54
CA GLU A 78 2.58 -14.26 -14.34
C GLU A 78 1.33 -13.99 -13.47
N THR A 79 1.06 -14.86 -12.49
CA THR A 79 -0.06 -14.70 -11.55
C THR A 79 0.13 -13.47 -10.67
N ILE A 80 1.34 -13.25 -10.15
CA ILE A 80 1.67 -12.09 -9.32
C ILE A 80 1.51 -10.81 -10.14
N ASP A 81 2.06 -10.73 -11.35
CA ASP A 81 1.96 -9.55 -12.22
C ASP A 81 0.49 -9.25 -12.55
N ARG A 82 -0.31 -10.28 -12.86
CA ARG A 82 -1.75 -10.12 -13.11
C ARG A 82 -2.49 -9.55 -11.90
N LEU A 83 -2.23 -10.05 -10.69
CA LEU A 83 -2.91 -9.59 -9.48
C LEU A 83 -2.41 -8.23 -8.99
N MET A 84 -1.12 -7.94 -9.16
CA MET A 84 -0.56 -6.62 -8.92
C MET A 84 -1.22 -5.59 -9.85
N ASN A 85 -1.38 -5.93 -11.13
CA ASN A 85 -2.13 -5.09 -12.07
C ASN A 85 -3.57 -4.84 -11.60
N LYS A 86 -4.25 -5.83 -11.02
CA LYS A 86 -5.60 -5.63 -10.43
C LYS A 86 -5.57 -4.71 -9.20
N ILE A 87 -4.58 -4.86 -8.31
CA ILE A 87 -4.41 -3.99 -7.12
C ILE A 87 -4.19 -2.54 -7.53
N TYR A 88 -3.46 -2.30 -8.62
CA TYR A 88 -3.18 -0.96 -9.14
C TYR A 88 -4.17 -0.46 -10.19
N ALA A 89 -5.16 -1.27 -10.60
CA ALA A 89 -6.15 -0.90 -11.62
C ALA A 89 -7.16 0.16 -11.13
N TYR A 90 -7.18 0.45 -9.84
CA TYR A 90 -8.00 1.48 -9.22
C TYR A 90 -7.22 2.16 -8.09
N HIS A 91 -7.62 3.39 -7.77
CA HIS A 91 -7.05 4.09 -6.64
C HIS A 91 -7.78 3.69 -5.36
N ALA A 92 -7.06 3.11 -4.39
CA ALA A 92 -7.66 2.54 -3.18
C ALA A 92 -8.54 3.53 -2.39
N LYS A 93 -8.26 4.85 -2.47
CA LYS A 93 -9.12 5.90 -1.89
C LYS A 93 -10.59 5.80 -2.33
N ALA A 94 -10.89 5.30 -3.53
CA ALA A 94 -12.26 5.06 -3.99
C ALA A 94 -13.00 4.05 -3.11
N LEU A 95 -12.31 3.05 -2.55
CA LEU A 95 -12.89 2.07 -1.64
C LEU A 95 -13.05 2.58 -0.20
N LEU A 96 -12.36 3.69 0.13
CA LEU A 96 -12.34 4.26 1.48
C LEU A 96 -13.35 5.40 1.67
N VAL A 97 -14.06 5.81 0.60
CA VAL A 97 -15.13 6.81 0.67
C VAL A 97 -16.26 6.31 1.57
N ALA A 98 -16.60 7.10 2.59
CA ALA A 98 -17.68 6.79 3.51
C ALA A 98 -19.02 6.72 2.75
N PRO A 99 -19.95 5.82 3.10
CA PRO A 99 -21.21 5.63 2.37
C PRO A 99 -21.98 6.93 2.08
N ASP A 100 -21.98 7.87 3.04
CA ASP A 100 -22.68 9.14 2.92
C ASP A 100 -22.06 10.06 1.85
N ASP A 101 -20.73 10.05 1.73
CA ASP A 101 -19.98 10.87 0.76
C ASP A 101 -19.96 10.29 -0.67
N ARG A 102 -20.41 9.04 -0.85
CA ARG A 102 -20.38 8.38 -2.18
C ARG A 102 -21.33 8.99 -3.19
N LYS A 103 -22.40 9.63 -2.73
CA LYS A 103 -23.44 10.20 -3.61
C LYS A 103 -22.98 11.49 -4.29
N ASP A 104 -22.20 12.29 -3.57
CA ASP A 104 -21.75 13.61 -4.03
C ASP A 104 -20.31 13.57 -4.57
N GLY A 105 -19.58 12.49 -4.30
CA GLY A 105 -18.16 12.35 -4.64
C GLY A 105 -17.26 13.22 -3.76
N ILE A 106 -15.95 13.03 -3.87
CA ILE A 106 -14.97 13.83 -3.11
C ILE A 106 -14.25 14.79 -4.06
N GLN A 107 -14.18 16.07 -3.68
CA GLN A 107 -13.47 17.10 -4.44
C GLN A 107 -11.99 16.72 -4.63
N ASN A 108 -11.51 16.87 -5.86
CA ASN A 108 -10.13 16.57 -6.21
C ASN A 108 -9.20 17.74 -5.87
N GLN A 109 -8.41 17.59 -4.81
CA GLN A 109 -7.45 18.60 -4.36
C GLN A 109 -6.43 18.98 -5.43
N ALA A 110 -5.94 18.02 -6.23
CA ALA A 110 -4.98 18.33 -7.30
C ALA A 110 -5.63 19.19 -8.40
N ALA A 111 -6.90 18.94 -8.72
CA ALA A 111 -7.67 19.77 -9.65
C ALA A 111 -7.87 21.19 -9.11
N ALA A 112 -8.19 21.34 -7.82
CA ALA A 112 -8.32 22.65 -7.18
C ALA A 112 -6.99 23.42 -7.19
N MET A 113 -5.86 22.76 -6.94
CA MET A 113 -4.54 23.39 -6.98
C MET A 113 -4.16 23.91 -8.38
N LEU A 114 -4.63 23.26 -9.45
CA LEU A 114 -4.36 23.67 -10.85
C LEU A 114 -4.95 25.04 -11.22
N GLU A 115 -5.90 25.55 -10.44
CA GLU A 115 -6.49 26.89 -10.62
C GLU A 115 -5.50 28.02 -10.34
N ASN A 116 -4.40 27.74 -9.62
CA ASN A 116 -3.35 28.74 -9.37
C ASN A 116 -2.53 29.00 -10.65
N PRO A 117 -2.49 30.23 -11.19
CA PRO A 117 -1.70 30.55 -12.39
C PRO A 117 -0.18 30.54 -12.15
N GLU A 118 0.28 30.75 -10.91
CA GLU A 118 1.69 30.92 -10.53
C GLU A 118 2.48 29.60 -10.40
N LEU A 119 1.88 28.47 -10.75
CA LEU A 119 2.54 27.17 -10.68
C LEU A 119 3.66 27.07 -11.73
N SER A 120 4.81 26.51 -11.35
CA SER A 120 5.84 26.10 -12.33
C SER A 120 5.26 25.09 -13.33
N GLU A 121 5.79 25.07 -14.55
CA GLU A 121 5.32 24.16 -15.60
C GLU A 121 5.46 22.68 -15.18
N THR A 122 6.58 22.32 -14.56
CA THR A 122 6.83 20.99 -14.00
C THR A 122 5.84 20.63 -12.90
N TYR A 123 5.53 21.57 -12.00
CA TYR A 123 4.59 21.32 -10.92
C TYR A 123 3.15 21.19 -11.43
N ARG A 124 2.75 22.06 -12.37
CA ARG A 124 1.46 21.97 -13.08
C ARG A 124 1.30 20.60 -13.73
N ARG A 125 2.32 20.13 -14.46
CA ARG A 125 2.29 18.82 -15.12
C ARG A 125 2.14 17.67 -14.12
N ALA A 126 2.79 17.74 -12.98
CA ALA A 126 2.66 16.72 -11.94
C ALA A 126 1.27 16.73 -11.28
N LEU A 127 0.68 17.92 -11.07
CA LEU A 127 -0.69 18.06 -10.58
C LEU A 127 -1.71 17.56 -11.60
N GLU A 128 -1.53 17.81 -12.90
CA GLU A 128 -2.37 17.27 -13.98
C GLU A 128 -2.44 15.74 -13.90
N ILE A 129 -1.29 15.07 -13.81
CA ILE A 129 -1.21 13.60 -13.68
C ILE A 129 -1.98 13.13 -12.43
N LYS A 130 -1.82 13.82 -11.31
CA LYS A 130 -2.50 13.48 -10.04
C LYS A 130 -4.00 13.84 -10.05
N SER A 131 -4.41 14.81 -10.87
CA SER A 131 -5.78 15.30 -11.00
C SER A 131 -6.69 14.38 -11.82
N VAL A 132 -6.12 13.41 -12.54
CA VAL A 132 -6.91 12.37 -13.24
C VAL A 132 -7.73 11.52 -12.25
N LEU A 133 -7.37 11.52 -10.96
CA LEU A 133 -8.11 10.83 -9.91
C LEU A 133 -9.43 11.54 -9.58
N THR A 134 -10.54 11.10 -10.17
CA THR A 134 -11.88 11.56 -9.76
C THR A 134 -12.59 10.52 -8.89
N LEU A 135 -13.12 10.96 -7.75
CA LEU A 135 -13.89 10.13 -6.81
C LEU A 135 -15.39 10.28 -7.08
N GLU A 136 -15.77 10.16 -8.35
CA GLU A 136 -17.16 10.17 -8.81
C GLU A 136 -17.85 8.83 -8.51
N PRO A 137 -19.19 8.82 -8.36
CA PRO A 137 -19.94 7.60 -8.02
C PRO A 137 -19.65 6.40 -8.94
N ASP A 138 -19.58 6.62 -10.26
CA ASP A 138 -19.32 5.55 -11.23
C ASP A 138 -17.91 4.95 -11.09
N ASN A 139 -16.92 5.79 -10.75
CA ASN A 139 -15.56 5.34 -10.49
C ASN A 139 -15.46 4.56 -9.18
N ILE A 140 -16.24 4.95 -8.15
CA ILE A 140 -16.34 4.21 -6.90
C ILE A 140 -16.96 2.83 -7.15
N LEU A 141 -18.09 2.75 -7.85
CA LEU A 141 -18.74 1.48 -8.18
C LEU A 141 -17.85 0.58 -9.05
N ARG A 142 -17.10 1.16 -9.99
CA ARG A 142 -16.12 0.43 -10.79
C ARG A 142 -15.00 -0.14 -9.92
N ALA A 143 -14.45 0.67 -9.01
CA ALA A 143 -13.41 0.21 -8.09
C ALA A 143 -13.93 -0.91 -7.17
N GLU A 144 -15.17 -0.83 -6.68
CA GLU A 144 -15.77 -1.89 -5.86
C GLU A 144 -15.90 -3.22 -6.62
N ARG A 145 -16.35 -3.18 -7.89
CA ARG A 145 -16.38 -4.39 -8.74
C ARG A 145 -14.98 -4.98 -8.95
N GLN A 146 -13.99 -4.14 -9.26
CA GLN A 146 -12.61 -4.58 -9.44
C GLN A 146 -12.01 -5.15 -8.14
N ALA A 147 -12.36 -4.58 -6.99
CA ALA A 147 -11.97 -5.09 -5.68
C ALA A 147 -12.60 -6.46 -5.41
N HIS A 148 -13.88 -6.64 -5.72
CA HIS A 148 -14.54 -7.94 -5.58
C HIS A 148 -13.86 -9.01 -6.46
N ASP A 149 -13.55 -8.69 -7.71
CA ASP A 149 -12.84 -9.61 -8.62
C ASP A 149 -11.44 -9.98 -8.10
N LEU A 150 -10.72 -9.01 -7.51
CA LEU A 150 -9.43 -9.28 -6.85
C LEU A 150 -9.60 -10.22 -5.66
N MET A 151 -10.63 -10.01 -4.83
CA MET A 151 -10.85 -10.79 -3.61
C MET A 151 -11.27 -12.23 -3.92
N SER A 152 -12.04 -12.43 -4.98
CA SER A 152 -12.34 -13.76 -5.52
C SER A 152 -11.09 -14.50 -5.96
N ASP A 153 -10.22 -13.87 -6.76
CA ASP A 153 -8.96 -14.48 -7.19
C ASP A 153 -8.06 -14.84 -6.00
N LEU A 154 -7.93 -13.94 -5.01
CA LEU A 154 -7.16 -14.19 -3.79
C LEU A 154 -7.76 -15.35 -3.00
N ALA A 155 -9.08 -15.40 -2.83
CA ALA A 155 -9.76 -16.49 -2.14
C ALA A 155 -9.45 -17.84 -2.78
N SER A 156 -9.50 -17.92 -4.12
CA SER A 156 -9.16 -19.15 -4.86
C SER A 156 -7.69 -19.56 -4.69
N LEU A 157 -6.75 -18.61 -4.70
CA LEU A 157 -5.33 -18.92 -4.48
C LEU A 157 -5.05 -19.43 -3.06
N LEU A 158 -5.83 -18.99 -2.08
CA LEU A 158 -5.65 -19.36 -0.67
C LEU A 158 -6.18 -20.76 -0.33
N GLU A 159 -7.01 -21.38 -1.17
CA GLU A 159 -7.64 -22.68 -0.86
C GLU A 159 -6.61 -23.77 -0.56
N VAL A 160 -5.63 -23.93 -1.45
CA VAL A 160 -4.61 -24.99 -1.33
C VAL A 160 -3.65 -24.71 -0.17
N PRO A 161 -2.95 -23.56 -0.09
CA PRO A 161 -2.06 -23.26 1.03
C PRO A 161 -2.75 -23.38 2.39
N LYS A 162 -3.99 -22.90 2.50
CA LYS A 162 -4.77 -23.02 3.74
C LYS A 162 -5.00 -24.47 4.13
N SER A 163 -5.37 -25.33 3.18
CA SER A 163 -5.58 -26.77 3.44
C SER A 163 -4.31 -27.47 3.94
N GLU A 164 -3.15 -26.93 3.56
CA GLU A 164 -1.82 -27.41 3.98
C GLU A 164 -1.29 -26.72 5.25
N GLY A 165 -2.08 -25.84 5.88
CA GLY A 165 -1.67 -25.09 7.08
C GLY A 165 -0.58 -24.05 6.81
N LYS A 166 -0.44 -23.59 5.56
CA LYS A 166 0.53 -22.60 5.13
C LYS A 166 0.03 -21.19 5.41
N THR A 167 0.98 -20.28 5.66
CA THR A 167 0.67 -18.88 5.99
C THR A 167 0.50 -18.01 4.76
N TRP A 168 1.34 -18.18 3.74
CA TRP A 168 1.42 -17.26 2.59
C TRP A 168 0.60 -17.76 1.39
N ILE A 169 0.28 -16.84 0.48
CA ILE A 169 -0.57 -17.08 -0.70
C ILE A 169 -0.05 -18.21 -1.57
N PHE A 170 1.27 -18.42 -1.61
CA PHE A 170 1.91 -19.50 -2.39
C PHE A 170 2.63 -20.54 -1.51
N GLY A 171 2.31 -20.59 -0.21
CA GLY A 171 2.83 -21.62 0.69
C GLY A 171 3.75 -21.07 1.80
N ASP A 172 4.99 -21.56 1.84
CA ASP A 172 5.91 -21.32 2.98
C ASP A 172 6.64 -19.97 2.93
N LYS A 173 6.76 -19.36 1.75
CA LYS A 173 7.51 -18.11 1.57
C LYS A 173 6.59 -16.97 1.15
N PRO A 174 6.73 -15.78 1.75
CA PRO A 174 5.97 -14.61 1.31
C PRO A 174 6.47 -14.13 -0.05
N THR A 175 5.57 -13.44 -0.75
CA THR A 175 5.82 -12.78 -2.02
C THR A 175 5.40 -11.30 -1.95
N ILE A 176 5.66 -10.56 -3.01
CA ILE A 176 5.26 -9.15 -3.11
C ILE A 176 3.73 -9.03 -3.09
N LEU A 177 3.03 -10.07 -3.55
CA LEU A 177 1.58 -10.13 -3.52
C LEU A 177 1.07 -10.22 -2.08
N ASP A 178 1.70 -11.01 -1.21
CA ASP A 178 1.34 -11.09 0.21
C ASP A 178 1.43 -9.71 0.88
N ALA A 179 2.51 -8.98 0.60
CA ALA A 179 2.73 -7.64 1.14
C ALA A 179 1.61 -6.66 0.76
N HIS A 180 1.18 -6.70 -0.51
CA HIS A 180 0.18 -5.78 -1.04
C HIS A 180 -1.23 -6.19 -0.65
N ALA A 181 -1.55 -7.48 -0.80
CA ALA A 181 -2.86 -8.03 -0.48
C ALA A 181 -3.17 -7.85 1.01
N ALA A 182 -2.26 -8.25 1.91
CA ALA A 182 -2.48 -8.14 3.35
C ALA A 182 -2.65 -6.69 3.82
N ALA A 183 -1.85 -5.76 3.29
CA ALA A 183 -1.98 -4.34 3.64
C ALA A 183 -3.30 -3.73 3.14
N LEU A 184 -3.73 -4.07 1.93
CA LEU A 184 -5.01 -3.62 1.38
C LEU A 184 -6.19 -4.19 2.16
N THR A 185 -6.19 -5.49 2.44
CA THR A 185 -7.28 -6.15 3.15
C THR A 185 -7.36 -5.68 4.59
N ALA A 186 -6.23 -5.53 5.29
CA ALA A 186 -6.19 -4.95 6.64
C ALA A 186 -6.80 -3.53 6.64
N ARG A 187 -6.48 -2.71 5.63
CA ARG A 187 -7.09 -1.37 5.47
C ARG A 187 -8.60 -1.41 5.28
N LEU A 188 -9.11 -2.34 4.47
CA LEU A 188 -10.54 -2.51 4.27
C LEU A 188 -11.24 -2.96 5.56
N LEU A 189 -10.62 -3.87 6.32
CA LEU A 189 -11.13 -4.33 7.61
C LEU A 189 -11.18 -3.21 8.66
N ASP A 190 -10.14 -2.38 8.77
CA ASP A 190 -10.12 -1.22 9.68
C ASP A 190 -11.21 -0.20 9.30
N GLN A 191 -11.49 -0.04 8.01
CA GLN A 191 -12.57 0.81 7.49
C GLN A 191 -13.96 0.13 7.57
N LYS A 192 -14.05 -1.07 8.17
CA LYS A 192 -15.27 -1.86 8.31
C LYS A 192 -15.94 -2.22 6.97
N ARG A 193 -15.16 -2.27 5.88
CA ARG A 193 -15.59 -2.71 4.54
C ARG A 193 -15.63 -4.23 4.44
N HIS A 194 -16.30 -4.88 5.39
CA HIS A 194 -16.45 -6.33 5.42
C HIS A 194 -17.24 -6.86 4.22
N ASP A 195 -18.03 -6.00 3.57
CA ASP A 195 -18.76 -6.28 2.33
C ASP A 195 -17.83 -6.59 1.15
N LEU A 196 -16.60 -6.07 1.16
CA LEU A 196 -15.62 -6.28 0.09
C LEU A 196 -14.64 -7.41 0.36
N VAL A 197 -14.51 -7.89 1.61
CA VAL A 197 -13.47 -8.87 1.98
C VAL A 197 -14.10 -10.24 2.17
N LEU A 198 -13.80 -11.17 1.25
CA LEU A 198 -14.30 -12.54 1.33
C LEU A 198 -13.74 -13.28 2.57
N PRO A 199 -14.48 -14.25 3.15
CA PRO A 199 -14.09 -14.92 4.39
C PRO A 199 -12.69 -15.55 4.38
N ALA A 200 -12.32 -16.23 3.30
CA ALA A 200 -10.99 -16.84 3.16
C ALA A 200 -9.87 -15.80 3.20
N VAL A 201 -10.07 -14.66 2.53
CA VAL A 201 -9.12 -13.55 2.50
C VAL A 201 -9.05 -12.85 3.86
N LYS A 202 -10.18 -12.70 4.55
CA LYS A 202 -10.23 -12.15 5.91
C LYS A 202 -9.42 -13.03 6.89
N GLU A 203 -9.64 -14.33 6.87
CA GLU A 203 -8.93 -15.27 7.73
C GLU A 203 -7.42 -15.26 7.47
N TYR A 204 -7.02 -15.31 6.19
CA TYR A 204 -5.62 -15.15 5.79
C TYR A 204 -5.02 -13.84 6.35
N THR A 205 -5.74 -12.74 6.18
CA THR A 205 -5.34 -11.41 6.67
C THR A 205 -5.14 -11.42 8.19
N GLU A 206 -6.07 -12.01 8.94
CA GLU A 206 -5.97 -12.16 10.40
C GLU A 206 -4.79 -13.03 10.86
N VAL A 207 -4.35 -13.99 10.06
CA VAL A 207 -3.11 -14.75 10.31
C VAL A 207 -1.89 -13.87 10.08
N VAL A 208 -1.82 -13.16 8.94
CA VAL A 208 -0.70 -12.27 8.60
C VAL A 208 -0.53 -11.15 9.64
N LEU A 209 -1.62 -10.58 10.14
CA LEU A 209 -1.59 -9.54 11.19
C LEU A 209 -0.94 -10.00 12.50
N LYS A 210 -0.82 -11.31 12.72
CA LYS A 210 -0.20 -11.91 13.92
C LYS A 210 1.27 -12.26 13.72
N THR A 211 1.84 -12.10 12.53
CA THR A 211 3.26 -12.39 12.30
C THR A 211 4.17 -11.31 12.90
N GLU A 212 5.44 -11.65 13.11
CA GLU A 212 6.42 -10.69 13.63
C GLU A 212 6.76 -9.63 12.60
N GLU A 213 6.77 -9.98 11.31
CA GLU A 213 7.03 -9.09 10.20
C GLU A 213 5.97 -7.98 10.11
N TRP A 214 4.68 -8.33 10.24
CA TRP A 214 3.61 -7.35 10.27
C TRP A 214 3.69 -6.44 11.50
N ARG A 215 3.97 -7.04 12.67
CA ARG A 215 4.20 -6.28 13.91
C ARG A 215 5.42 -5.36 13.82
N GLY A 216 6.47 -5.74 13.09
CA GLY A 216 7.62 -4.88 12.83
C GLY A 216 7.19 -3.58 12.16
N VAL A 217 6.37 -3.66 11.11
CA VAL A 217 5.93 -2.47 10.36
C VAL A 217 4.90 -1.62 11.10
N THR A 218 3.98 -2.27 11.81
CA THR A 218 2.80 -1.60 12.40
C THR A 218 2.97 -1.28 13.87
N HIS A 219 3.85 -1.98 14.58
CA HIS A 219 3.95 -2.03 16.04
C HIS A 219 2.59 -2.32 16.70
N GLY A 220 1.76 -3.15 16.07
CA GLY A 220 0.43 -3.52 16.56
C GLY A 220 -0.65 -2.45 16.35
N ARG A 221 -0.33 -1.34 15.67
CA ARG A 221 -1.30 -0.29 15.33
C ARG A 221 -2.19 -0.71 14.15
N PRO A 222 -3.44 -0.21 14.08
CA PRO A 222 -4.24 -0.36 12.87
C PRO A 222 -3.60 0.40 11.71
N THR A 223 -4.05 0.09 10.50
CA THR A 223 -3.59 0.72 9.27
C THR A 223 -4.15 2.13 9.09
N LEU A 224 -5.26 2.47 9.77
CA LEU A 224 -5.84 3.81 9.79
C LEU A 224 -5.28 4.60 10.97
N TRP A 225 -4.92 5.87 10.71
CA TRP A 225 -4.56 6.78 11.78
C TRP A 225 -5.80 7.38 12.42
N ASP A 226 -5.75 7.58 13.73
CA ASP A 226 -6.63 8.49 14.43
C ASP A 226 -5.86 9.32 15.47
N VAL A 227 -6.47 10.42 15.91
CA VAL A 227 -5.87 11.42 16.79
C VAL A 227 -5.37 10.86 18.13
N SER A 228 -5.91 9.74 18.60
CA SER A 228 -5.49 9.12 19.86
C SER A 228 -4.07 8.54 19.80
N MET A 229 -3.54 8.31 18.59
CA MET A 229 -2.20 7.76 18.37
C MET A 229 -1.09 8.82 18.39
N GLY A 230 -1.43 10.09 18.62
CA GLY A 230 -0.48 11.19 18.61
C GLY A 230 -0.07 11.61 17.21
N HIS A 231 0.97 12.45 17.13
CA HIS A 231 1.40 13.02 15.85
C HIS A 231 2.07 11.93 14.99
N ALA A 232 1.63 11.80 13.74
CA ALA A 232 2.14 10.75 12.86
C ALA A 232 3.68 10.80 12.67
N ALA A 233 4.31 11.97 12.86
CA ALA A 233 5.76 12.12 12.75
C ALA A 233 6.55 11.53 13.92
N ASP A 234 5.90 11.28 15.05
CA ASP A 234 6.54 10.74 16.25
C ASP A 234 6.55 9.21 16.23
N LEU A 235 5.98 8.60 15.19
CA LEU A 235 5.82 7.16 15.06
C LEU A 235 7.01 6.53 14.35
N HIS A 236 7.53 5.45 14.95
CA HIS A 236 8.63 4.69 14.39
C HIS A 236 8.37 4.26 12.93
N PRO A 237 9.38 4.46 12.04
CA PRO A 237 9.27 4.18 10.61
C PRO A 237 9.17 2.70 10.29
N LEU A 238 9.85 1.86 11.07
CA LEU A 238 10.07 0.42 10.95
C LEU A 238 10.36 -0.16 12.34
#